data_AF-A0A849EDI7-F1
#
_entry.id   AF-A0A849EDI7-F1
#
_cell.length_a   1.000
_cell.length_b   1.000
_cell.length_c   1.000
_cell.angle_alpha   90.00
_cell.angle_beta   90.00
_cell.angle_gamma   90.00
#
_symmetry.space_group_name_H-M   'P 1'
#
loop_
_entity.id
_entity.type
_entity.pdbx_description
1 polymer ?
#
loop_
_entity_poly.entity_id
_entity_poly.type
_entity_poly.pdbx_seq_one_letter_code
_entity_poly.pdbx_strand_id
1 'polypeptide(L)'
;MSDLDHFLCYPVKSGSQLYTPDIQQVTVRDQFLPINLGIKVNEPDMLCNPVTKTIKGKLPTPRERPGLHLFCYDITHQASAVYGFKYDNQFQEAATAKADPMKQLCLPSHKQKRKNEEGFPALPPKLPLLSGLSHFTCYPVRPDMIFNKKNIKLEDQFKEYTVDVTGPVRLCNPAKKRVTFRPPNPGQPNPPRKSYNWVTPTLHLVCYRITSKAAAPGARTRVHNQFDGRPRAPGTWRTATPGAPTELCLPSYKQKT
;
A
#
# COMPACT_ATOMS: atom_id res chain seq x y z
N MET A 1 0.44 21.64 3.13
CA MET A 1 0.51 20.47 4.04
C MET A 1 -0.17 19.29 3.35
N SER A 2 0.47 18.14 3.33
CA SER A 2 -0.06 16.92 2.70
C SER A 2 -0.93 16.16 3.71
N ASP A 3 -2.20 15.92 3.39
CA ASP A 3 -3.14 15.09 4.18
C ASP A 3 -2.77 13.58 4.15
N LEU A 4 -1.74 13.17 3.39
CA LEU A 4 -1.29 11.78 3.30
C LEU A 4 -0.30 11.43 4.41
N ASP A 5 -0.56 10.33 5.12
CA ASP A 5 0.33 9.79 6.15
C ASP A 5 1.63 9.24 5.57
N HIS A 6 2.66 9.16 6.42
CA HIS A 6 3.78 8.27 6.21
C HIS A 6 3.34 6.83 6.52
N PHE A 7 3.89 5.85 5.81
CA PHE A 7 3.59 4.44 6.06
C PHE A 7 4.82 3.61 6.37
N LEU A 8 4.79 2.86 7.47
CA LEU A 8 5.75 1.82 7.80
C LEU A 8 5.24 0.47 7.27
N CYS A 9 6.00 -0.15 6.40
CA CYS A 9 5.57 -1.30 5.63
C CYS A 9 6.29 -2.59 6.06
N TYR A 10 5.48 -3.62 6.27
CA TYR A 10 5.86 -4.92 6.78
C TYR A 10 5.59 -5.99 5.72
N PRO A 11 6.56 -6.84 5.38
CA PRO A 11 6.30 -8.00 4.55
C PRO A 11 5.32 -8.93 5.27
N VAL A 12 4.37 -9.47 4.53
CA VAL A 12 3.38 -10.41 5.06
C VAL A 12 3.80 -11.81 4.65
N LYS A 13 3.86 -12.74 5.60
CA LYS A 13 4.15 -14.15 5.28
C LYS A 13 3.00 -14.74 4.44
N SER A 14 3.34 -15.32 3.29
CA SER A 14 2.42 -16.05 2.41
C SER A 14 1.72 -17.21 3.13
N GLY A 15 0.52 -17.55 2.65
CA GLY A 15 -0.44 -18.46 3.30
C GLY A 15 -1.89 -17.94 3.25
N SER A 16 -2.06 -16.70 2.80
CA SER A 16 -3.36 -16.17 2.39
C SER A 16 -3.62 -16.56 0.95
N GLN A 17 -4.30 -17.69 0.72
CA GLN A 17 -4.85 -17.95 -0.60
C GLN A 17 -5.83 -16.81 -0.91
N LEU A 18 -5.47 -15.92 -1.83
CA LEU A 18 -6.41 -14.99 -2.46
C LEU A 18 -7.36 -15.80 -3.32
N TYR A 19 -8.24 -16.53 -2.66
CA TYR A 19 -9.47 -16.98 -3.26
C TYR A 19 -10.32 -15.72 -3.45
N THR A 20 -10.16 -15.08 -4.60
CA THR A 20 -11.09 -14.08 -5.12
C THR A 20 -11.81 -14.72 -6.31
N PRO A 21 -12.60 -15.80 -6.07
CA PRO A 21 -13.25 -16.55 -7.15
C PRO A 21 -14.14 -15.65 -7.99
N ASP A 22 -14.58 -14.54 -7.41
CA ASP A 22 -15.50 -13.59 -8.00
C ASP A 22 -14.78 -12.46 -8.72
N ILE A 23 -13.44 -12.35 -8.73
CA ILE A 23 -12.76 -11.33 -9.55
C ILE A 23 -12.48 -11.92 -10.93
N GLN A 24 -13.08 -11.32 -11.96
CA GLN A 24 -12.83 -11.67 -13.35
C GLN A 24 -11.65 -10.90 -13.93
N GLN A 25 -11.60 -9.59 -13.67
CA GLN A 25 -10.59 -8.71 -14.24
C GLN A 25 -10.35 -7.50 -13.33
N VAL A 26 -9.10 -7.05 -13.28
CA VAL A 26 -8.73 -5.76 -12.69
C VAL A 26 -8.01 -4.94 -13.76
N THR A 27 -8.36 -3.67 -13.87
CA THR A 27 -7.64 -2.70 -14.69
C THR A 27 -7.20 -1.51 -13.85
N VAL A 28 -6.02 -0.99 -14.13
CA VAL A 28 -5.45 0.18 -13.46
C VAL A 28 -4.99 1.22 -14.46
N ARG A 29 -5.01 2.49 -14.03
CA ARG A 29 -4.52 3.63 -14.80
C ARG A 29 -3.89 4.62 -13.84
N ASP A 30 -2.71 5.12 -14.16
CA ASP A 30 -2.02 6.13 -13.36
C ASP A 30 -1.29 7.15 -14.27
N GLN A 31 -0.42 7.98 -13.70
CA GLN A 31 0.30 9.02 -14.45
C GLN A 31 1.33 8.46 -15.46
N PHE A 32 1.83 7.25 -15.25
CA PHE A 32 2.76 6.57 -16.16
C PHE A 32 2.03 5.68 -17.16
N LEU A 33 0.86 5.16 -16.78
CA LEU A 33 -0.01 4.32 -17.61
C LEU A 33 -1.22 5.15 -18.08
N PRO A 34 -1.15 5.81 -19.26
CA PRO A 34 -2.26 6.64 -19.73
C PRO A 34 -3.50 5.85 -20.14
N ILE A 35 -3.37 4.53 -20.34
CA ILE A 35 -4.45 3.60 -20.70
C ILE A 35 -4.87 2.74 -19.51
N ASN A 36 -6.09 2.18 -19.56
CA ASN A 36 -6.51 1.16 -18.59
C ASN A 36 -5.78 -0.16 -18.89
N LEU A 37 -4.77 -0.48 -18.10
CA LEU A 37 -3.98 -1.69 -18.24
C LEU A 37 -4.60 -2.84 -17.43
N GLY A 38 -4.81 -3.97 -18.08
CA GLY A 38 -5.22 -5.21 -17.41
C GLY A 38 -4.10 -5.78 -16.54
N ILE A 39 -4.43 -6.15 -15.31
CA ILE A 39 -3.50 -6.75 -14.36
C ILE A 39 -4.11 -8.02 -13.76
N LYS A 40 -3.25 -8.97 -13.39
CA LYS A 40 -3.60 -10.08 -12.52
C LYS A 40 -3.06 -9.79 -11.12
N VAL A 41 -3.95 -9.81 -10.14
CA VAL A 41 -3.62 -9.64 -8.72
C VAL A 41 -3.24 -11.01 -8.15
N ASN A 42 -2.05 -11.10 -7.58
CA ASN A 42 -1.50 -12.29 -6.94
C ASN A 42 -1.58 -12.14 -5.42
N GLU A 43 -0.69 -12.79 -4.67
CA GLU A 43 -0.65 -12.82 -3.20
C GLU A 43 -0.48 -11.43 -2.56
N PRO A 44 -1.00 -11.25 -1.33
CA PRO A 44 -0.70 -10.05 -0.56
C PRO A 44 0.74 -10.11 -0.06
N ASP A 45 1.48 -9.01 -0.21
CA ASP A 45 2.92 -9.02 0.04
C ASP A 45 3.35 -8.03 1.14
N MET A 46 2.64 -6.89 1.29
CA MET A 46 2.95 -5.88 2.30
C MET A 46 1.71 -5.39 3.06
N LEU A 47 1.88 -5.20 4.37
CA LEU A 47 0.98 -4.41 5.22
C LEU A 47 1.68 -3.11 5.60
N CYS A 48 1.05 -1.98 5.31
CA CYS A 48 1.62 -0.65 5.49
C CYS A 48 0.75 0.15 6.47
N ASN A 49 1.33 0.51 7.61
CA ASN A 49 0.64 1.19 8.70
C ASN A 49 1.03 2.68 8.75
N PRO A 50 0.09 3.60 9.01
CA PRO A 50 0.42 4.98 9.35
C PRO A 50 1.46 5.05 10.47
N VAL A 51 2.48 5.88 10.29
CA VAL A 51 3.63 5.96 11.19
C VAL A 51 3.96 7.40 11.57
N THR A 52 4.19 7.62 12.86
CA THR A 52 4.80 8.84 13.36
C THR A 52 6.31 8.76 13.11
N LYS A 53 6.89 9.79 12.53
CA LYS A 53 8.31 9.84 12.20
C LYS A 53 9.01 10.94 12.97
N THR A 54 10.10 10.60 13.64
CA THR A 54 10.92 11.55 14.40
C THR A 54 12.36 11.56 13.88
N ILE A 55 12.83 12.74 13.49
CA ILE A 55 14.20 12.99 13.05
C ILE A 55 14.88 13.84 14.13
N LYS A 56 16.13 13.50 14.51
CA LYS A 56 16.87 14.25 15.54
C LYS A 56 16.93 15.74 15.20
N GLY A 57 16.54 16.59 16.15
CA GLY A 57 16.52 18.04 15.98
C GLY A 57 15.36 18.59 15.15
N LYS A 58 14.37 17.77 14.77
CA LYS A 58 13.13 18.22 14.09
C LYS A 58 11.89 17.82 14.90
N LEU A 59 10.82 18.58 14.77
CA LEU A 59 9.52 18.19 15.31
C LEU A 59 9.06 16.86 14.70
N PRO A 60 8.48 15.94 15.50
CA PRO A 60 7.87 14.73 14.98
C PRO A 60 6.83 15.05 13.92
N THR A 61 6.78 14.26 12.85
CA THR A 61 5.66 14.29 11.92
C THR A 61 4.62 13.26 12.39
N PRO A 62 3.46 13.69 12.90
CA PRO A 62 2.44 12.78 13.42
C PRO A 62 1.78 11.97 12.30
N ARG A 63 1.11 10.88 12.69
CA ARG A 63 0.13 10.19 11.86
C ARG A 63 -1.24 10.83 12.07
N GLU A 64 -1.85 11.33 11.00
CA GLU A 64 -3.13 12.05 11.01
C GLU A 64 -4.31 11.06 10.97
N ARG A 65 -4.17 9.93 10.26
CA ARG A 65 -5.26 8.98 10.00
C ARG A 65 -4.89 7.56 10.42
N PRO A 66 -4.72 7.30 11.74
CA PRO A 66 -4.17 6.04 12.26
C PRO A 66 -4.98 4.77 11.93
N GLY A 67 -6.23 4.90 11.48
CA GLY A 67 -7.08 3.78 11.05
C GLY A 67 -7.06 3.47 9.55
N LEU A 68 -6.35 4.26 8.73
CA LEU A 68 -6.24 4.08 7.28
C LEU A 68 -4.92 3.39 6.94
N HIS A 69 -4.97 2.10 6.62
CA HIS A 69 -3.79 1.32 6.27
C HIS A 69 -3.71 1.14 4.75
N LEU A 70 -2.54 0.75 4.27
CA LEU A 70 -2.37 0.20 2.93
C LEU A 70 -2.10 -1.31 3.04
N PHE A 71 -2.74 -2.09 2.17
CA PHE A 71 -2.44 -3.50 1.98
C PHE A 71 -2.12 -3.73 0.53
N CYS A 72 -0.91 -4.21 0.28
CA CYS A 72 -0.35 -4.33 -1.05
C CYS A 72 -0.39 -5.77 -1.53
N TYR A 73 -0.56 -5.89 -2.83
CA TYR A 73 -0.64 -7.14 -3.55
C TYR A 73 0.39 -7.14 -4.65
N ASP A 74 1.05 -8.26 -4.83
CA ASP A 74 1.83 -8.51 -6.03
C ASP A 74 0.91 -8.52 -7.25
N ILE A 75 1.39 -7.98 -8.36
CA ILE A 75 0.64 -7.96 -9.62
C ILE A 75 1.51 -8.44 -10.78
N THR A 76 0.85 -8.98 -11.80
CA THR A 76 1.46 -9.35 -13.07
C THR A 76 0.70 -8.71 -14.23
N HIS A 77 1.44 -8.29 -15.25
CA HIS A 77 0.91 -7.62 -16.44
C HIS A 77 1.93 -7.68 -17.58
N GLN A 78 1.53 -7.20 -18.77
CA GLN A 78 2.37 -7.23 -19.97
C GLN A 78 3.14 -5.92 -20.25
N ALA A 79 2.88 -4.84 -19.50
CA ALA A 79 3.66 -3.60 -19.67
C ALA A 79 5.13 -3.79 -19.30
N SER A 80 6.03 -3.21 -20.10
CA SER A 80 7.48 -3.30 -19.96
C SER A 80 8.18 -1.93 -19.93
N ALA A 81 7.42 -0.84 -20.00
CA ALA A 81 7.96 0.52 -20.06
C ALA A 81 8.66 0.92 -18.75
N VAL A 82 9.79 1.62 -18.91
CA VAL A 82 10.56 2.25 -17.83
C VAL A 82 10.35 3.77 -17.92
N TYR A 83 10.16 4.43 -16.78
CA TYR A 83 9.85 5.87 -16.74
C TYR A 83 10.89 6.64 -15.92
N GLY A 84 11.50 7.67 -16.52
CA GLY A 84 12.27 8.66 -15.77
C GLY A 84 11.36 9.59 -14.98
N PHE A 85 11.79 9.99 -13.78
CA PHE A 85 11.08 11.00 -13.01
C PHE A 85 12.01 11.76 -12.06
N LYS A 86 11.56 12.97 -11.71
CA LYS A 86 12.10 13.78 -10.61
C LYS A 86 11.16 13.71 -9.42
N TYR A 87 11.72 13.71 -8.22
CA TYR A 87 10.93 13.73 -7.00
C TYR A 87 11.59 14.56 -5.91
N ASP A 88 10.73 15.15 -5.09
CA ASP A 88 11.08 15.97 -3.96
C ASP A 88 10.37 15.45 -2.72
N ASN A 89 11.14 15.15 -1.69
CA ASN A 89 10.61 14.86 -0.37
C ASN A 89 11.61 15.24 0.73
N GLN A 90 11.17 15.07 1.98
CA GLN A 90 11.93 15.35 3.19
C GLN A 90 13.32 14.66 3.32
N PHE A 91 13.68 13.71 2.46
CA PHE A 91 15.01 13.09 2.47
C PHE A 91 15.89 13.51 1.29
N GLN A 92 15.30 13.92 0.17
CA GLN A 92 16.03 14.29 -1.03
C GLN A 92 15.31 15.43 -1.76
N GLU A 93 16.10 16.41 -2.20
CA GLU A 93 15.69 17.54 -3.01
C GLU A 93 16.21 17.34 -4.44
N ALA A 94 15.36 17.61 -5.42
CA ALA A 94 15.60 17.49 -6.86
C ALA A 94 16.20 16.15 -7.31
N ALA A 95 15.81 15.05 -6.66
CA ALA A 95 16.35 13.72 -6.98
C ALA A 95 15.75 13.16 -8.27
N THR A 96 16.55 12.39 -9.00
CA THR A 96 16.14 11.67 -10.22
C THR A 96 16.22 10.16 -10.03
N ALA A 97 15.29 9.45 -10.65
CA ALA A 97 15.27 8.00 -10.67
C ALA A 97 14.54 7.46 -11.90
N LYS A 98 14.74 6.17 -12.16
CA LYS A 98 13.97 5.39 -13.14
C LYS A 98 13.02 4.44 -12.43
N ALA A 99 11.76 4.43 -12.85
CA ALA A 99 10.75 3.48 -12.42
C ALA A 99 10.69 2.33 -13.41
N ASP A 100 11.00 1.12 -12.95
CA ASP A 100 10.81 -0.11 -13.71
C ASP A 100 9.31 -0.49 -13.69
N PRO A 101 8.83 -1.42 -14.54
CA PRO A 101 7.41 -1.76 -14.63
C PRO A 101 6.79 -2.09 -13.26
N MET A 102 5.56 -1.66 -13.03
CA MET A 102 4.90 -1.79 -11.72
C MET A 102 4.86 -3.25 -11.25
N LYS A 103 5.01 -3.44 -9.94
CA LYS A 103 5.00 -4.78 -9.34
C LYS A 103 3.95 -4.97 -8.27
N GLN A 104 3.38 -3.88 -7.75
CA GLN A 104 2.36 -3.99 -6.71
C GLN A 104 1.19 -3.04 -6.93
N LEU A 105 0.05 -3.46 -6.37
CA LEU A 105 -1.14 -2.65 -6.19
C LEU A 105 -1.45 -2.54 -4.69
N CYS A 106 -1.33 -1.34 -4.13
CA CYS A 106 -1.66 -1.05 -2.73
C CYS A 106 -3.08 -0.49 -2.61
N LEU A 107 -3.83 -1.07 -1.68
CA LEU A 107 -5.22 -0.73 -1.42
C LEU A 107 -5.38 -0.09 -0.04
N PRO A 108 -6.14 1.01 0.08
CA PRO A 108 -6.71 1.41 1.35
C PRO A 108 -7.37 0.20 2.01
N SER A 109 -7.05 -0.04 3.27
CA SER A 109 -7.55 -1.16 4.05
C SER A 109 -7.86 -0.70 5.48
N HIS A 110 -8.92 -1.26 6.05
CA HIS A 110 -9.13 -1.21 7.48
C HIS A 110 -8.43 -2.39 8.15
N LYS A 111 -7.97 -2.16 9.37
CA LYS A 111 -7.34 -3.17 10.20
C LYS A 111 -8.04 -3.26 11.54
N GLN A 112 -8.27 -4.47 11.99
CA GLN A 112 -8.70 -4.73 13.36
C GLN A 112 -7.60 -5.45 14.12
N LYS A 113 -7.27 -4.92 15.29
CA LYS A 113 -6.46 -5.63 16.27
C LYS A 113 -7.35 -6.63 17.03
N ARG A 114 -6.79 -7.78 17.38
CA ARG A 114 -7.38 -8.67 18.37
C ARG A 114 -7.36 -7.95 19.72
N LYS A 115 -8.46 -7.93 20.46
CA LYS A 115 -8.46 -7.57 21.88
C LYS A 115 -8.37 -8.88 22.65
N ASN A 116 -7.23 -9.16 23.29
CA ASN A 116 -7.01 -10.30 24.19
C ASN A 116 -7.42 -11.68 23.60
N GLU A 117 -7.70 -12.67 24.45
CA GLU A 117 -8.12 -14.02 24.05
C GLU A 117 -9.51 -14.05 23.39
N GLU A 118 -10.34 -13.04 23.65
CA GLU A 118 -11.74 -12.86 23.22
C GLU A 118 -11.93 -12.69 21.70
N GLY A 119 -10.83 -12.61 20.94
CA GLY A 119 -10.87 -12.60 19.48
C GLY A 119 -10.93 -11.20 18.90
N PHE A 120 -11.51 -11.06 17.71
CA PHE A 120 -11.57 -9.79 16.99
C PHE A 120 -12.98 -9.21 17.11
N PRO A 121 -13.13 -7.89 17.36
CA PRO A 121 -14.45 -7.25 17.43
C PRO A 121 -15.22 -7.39 16.11
N ALA A 122 -16.55 -7.47 16.18
CA ALA A 122 -17.39 -7.49 14.98
C ALA A 122 -17.14 -6.22 14.13
N LEU A 123 -17.09 -6.37 12.80
CA LEU A 123 -17.00 -5.20 11.92
C LEU A 123 -18.32 -4.41 11.96
N PRO A 124 -18.26 -3.07 11.81
CA PRO A 124 -19.47 -2.30 11.63
C PRO A 124 -20.22 -2.76 10.34
N PRO A 125 -21.58 -2.84 10.36
CA PRO A 125 -22.38 -3.36 9.25
C PRO A 125 -22.19 -2.60 7.93
N LYS A 126 -21.83 -1.33 8.01
CA LYS A 126 -21.28 -0.54 6.91
C LYS A 126 -19.85 -0.19 7.26
N LEU A 127 -18.90 -0.86 6.64
CA LEU A 127 -17.56 -0.32 6.54
C LEU A 127 -17.69 1.01 5.77
N PRO A 128 -17.26 2.15 6.34
CA PRO A 128 -17.15 3.35 5.52
C PRO A 128 -16.26 2.97 4.33
N LEU A 129 -16.70 3.32 3.12
CA LEU A 129 -15.75 3.46 2.01
C LEU A 129 -14.58 4.24 2.60
N LEU A 130 -13.37 3.69 2.53
CA LEU A 130 -12.13 4.32 2.96
C LEU A 130 -11.92 5.59 2.13
N SER A 131 -12.71 6.62 2.42
CA SER A 131 -12.71 7.91 1.77
C SER A 131 -11.47 8.65 2.24
N GLY A 132 -10.73 9.23 1.29
CA GLY A 132 -9.54 10.02 1.61
C GLY A 132 -8.20 9.42 1.20
N LEU A 133 -8.12 8.12 0.88
CA LEU A 133 -6.86 7.48 0.45
C LEU A 133 -6.97 6.89 -0.95
N SER A 134 -6.03 7.25 -1.83
CA SER A 134 -5.93 6.70 -3.19
C SER A 134 -5.54 5.22 -3.15
N HIS A 135 -5.93 4.46 -4.17
CA HIS A 135 -5.20 3.25 -4.56
C HIS A 135 -3.85 3.64 -5.12
N PHE A 136 -2.84 2.78 -4.97
CA PHE A 136 -1.52 3.05 -5.53
C PHE A 136 -0.98 1.89 -6.36
N THR A 137 -0.46 2.20 -7.53
CA THR A 137 0.39 1.31 -8.33
C THR A 137 1.85 1.62 -7.99
N CYS A 138 2.58 0.61 -7.52
CA CYS A 138 3.96 0.78 -7.07
C CYS A 138 4.97 0.17 -8.04
N TYR A 139 5.96 0.98 -8.37
CA TYR A 139 7.02 0.76 -9.33
C TYR A 139 8.33 0.60 -8.55
N PRO A 140 9.10 -0.48 -8.76
CA PRO A 140 10.49 -0.52 -8.32
C PRO A 140 11.26 0.66 -8.90
N VAL A 141 12.14 1.27 -8.12
CA VAL A 141 12.95 2.41 -8.61
C VAL A 141 14.43 2.12 -8.55
N ARG A 142 15.14 2.68 -9.53
CA ARG A 142 16.59 2.75 -9.61
C ARG A 142 16.98 4.21 -9.47
N PRO A 143 17.50 4.65 -8.30
CA PRO A 143 17.94 6.03 -8.13
C PRO A 143 19.20 6.31 -8.94
N ASP A 144 19.28 7.51 -9.52
CA ASP A 144 20.49 7.96 -10.24
C ASP A 144 21.49 8.66 -9.30
N MET A 145 21.13 8.82 -8.03
CA MET A 145 21.91 9.54 -7.02
C MET A 145 22.20 8.65 -5.79
N ILE A 146 23.36 8.89 -5.16
CA ILE A 146 23.72 8.25 -3.91
C ILE A 146 22.82 8.77 -2.78
N PHE A 147 22.26 7.85 -2.00
CA PHE A 147 21.47 8.19 -0.82
C PHE A 147 22.33 8.20 0.44
N ASN A 148 22.36 9.35 1.12
CA ASN A 148 22.99 9.46 2.42
C ASN A 148 22.10 8.85 3.50
N LYS A 149 22.53 7.70 4.04
CA LYS A 149 21.81 6.97 5.09
C LYS A 149 21.36 7.88 6.24
N LYS A 150 20.11 7.73 6.68
CA LYS A 150 19.52 8.51 7.78
C LYS A 150 19.08 7.59 8.91
N ASN A 151 19.49 7.90 10.12
CA ASN A 151 18.99 7.23 11.32
C ASN A 151 17.78 8.01 11.87
N ILE A 152 16.66 7.33 12.06
CA ILE A 152 15.40 7.94 12.50
C ILE A 152 14.66 7.03 13.47
N LYS A 153 13.74 7.63 14.23
CA LYS A 153 12.76 6.91 15.04
C LYS A 153 11.40 6.89 14.35
N LEU A 154 10.75 5.75 14.42
CA LEU A 154 9.44 5.49 13.83
C LEU A 154 8.54 4.86 14.88
N GLU A 155 7.29 5.30 14.97
CA GLU A 155 6.30 4.71 15.86
C GLU A 155 5.00 4.46 15.11
N ASP A 156 4.63 3.19 15.00
CA ASP A 156 3.35 2.80 14.42
C ASP A 156 2.47 2.15 15.49
N GLN A 157 1.33 1.59 15.09
CA GLN A 157 0.42 0.94 16.03
C GLN A 157 0.99 -0.34 16.67
N PHE A 158 2.13 -0.87 16.23
CA PHE A 158 2.74 -2.05 16.83
C PHE A 158 3.73 -1.68 17.91
N LYS A 159 4.69 -0.79 17.62
CA LYS A 159 5.74 -0.35 18.56
C LYS A 159 6.61 0.77 17.97
N GLU A 160 7.57 1.24 18.76
CA GLU A 160 8.67 2.08 18.31
C GLU A 160 9.78 1.26 17.62
N TYR A 161 10.42 1.86 16.62
CA TYR A 161 11.58 1.35 15.90
C TYR A 161 12.61 2.47 15.76
N THR A 162 13.88 2.14 16.00
CA THR A 162 15.02 2.93 15.50
C THR A 162 15.54 2.24 14.26
N VAL A 163 15.57 2.96 13.13
CA VAL A 163 15.90 2.38 11.82
C VAL A 163 16.90 3.23 11.07
N ASP A 164 17.61 2.57 10.16
CA ASP A 164 18.43 3.23 9.17
C ASP A 164 17.73 3.21 7.82
N VAL A 165 17.43 4.39 7.28
CA VAL A 165 16.94 4.59 5.92
C VAL A 165 18.11 4.55 4.95
N THR A 166 18.05 3.73 3.91
CA THR A 166 19.22 3.43 3.04
C THR A 166 19.07 3.85 1.60
N GLY A 167 17.86 4.11 1.11
CA GLY A 167 17.62 4.64 -0.23
C GLY A 167 16.23 4.34 -0.76
N PRO A 168 15.79 5.07 -1.81
CA PRO A 168 14.49 4.85 -2.44
C PRO A 168 14.47 3.49 -3.15
N VAL A 169 13.37 2.76 -3.01
CA VAL A 169 13.19 1.42 -3.60
C VAL A 169 11.87 1.28 -4.34
N ARG A 170 10.86 2.10 -4.02
CA ARG A 170 9.62 2.15 -4.79
C ARG A 170 9.09 3.56 -4.96
N LEU A 171 8.42 3.78 -6.09
CA LEU A 171 7.52 4.91 -6.31
C LEU A 171 6.11 4.37 -6.43
N CYS A 172 5.18 4.87 -5.63
CA CYS A 172 3.78 4.50 -5.66
C CYS A 172 2.95 5.68 -6.18
N ASN A 173 2.41 5.51 -7.38
CA ASN A 173 1.55 6.48 -8.03
C ASN A 173 0.10 6.27 -7.62
N PRO A 174 -0.68 7.34 -7.32
CA PRO A 174 -2.11 7.20 -7.14
C PRO A 174 -2.72 6.65 -8.44
N ALA A 175 -3.65 5.71 -8.32
CA ALA A 175 -4.19 4.96 -9.44
C ALA A 175 -5.71 4.96 -9.45
N LYS A 176 -6.27 5.13 -10.65
CA LYS A 176 -7.64 4.69 -10.95
C LYS A 176 -7.64 3.17 -11.03
N LYS A 177 -8.65 2.55 -10.44
CA LYS A 177 -8.85 1.10 -10.54
C LYS A 177 -10.27 0.77 -10.93
N ARG A 178 -10.44 -0.21 -11.80
CA ARG A 178 -11.74 -0.84 -12.07
C ARG A 178 -11.63 -2.34 -11.85
N VAL A 179 -12.59 -2.89 -11.12
CA VAL A 179 -12.72 -4.32 -10.83
C VAL A 179 -13.99 -4.81 -11.51
N THR A 180 -13.86 -5.84 -12.32
CA THR A 180 -14.97 -6.59 -12.92
C THR A 180 -15.10 -7.90 -12.16
N PHE A 181 -16.29 -8.16 -11.63
CA PHE A 181 -16.60 -9.37 -10.89
C PHE A 181 -17.27 -10.41 -11.79
N ARG A 182 -17.04 -11.69 -11.53
CA ARG A 182 -17.79 -12.77 -12.16
C ARG A 182 -19.27 -12.62 -11.80
N PRO A 183 -20.18 -12.85 -12.76
CA PRO A 183 -21.61 -12.81 -12.46
C PRO A 183 -21.97 -13.88 -11.42
N PRO A 184 -22.94 -13.60 -10.53
CA PRO A 184 -23.43 -14.59 -9.57
C PRO A 184 -24.13 -15.77 -10.25
N ASN A 185 -24.75 -15.57 -11.42
CA ASN A 185 -25.45 -16.60 -12.18
C ASN A 185 -24.86 -16.72 -13.60
N PRO A 186 -24.63 -17.95 -14.12
CA PRO A 186 -24.30 -18.16 -15.53
C PRO A 186 -25.37 -17.53 -16.44
N GLY A 187 -24.94 -16.77 -17.46
CA GLY A 187 -25.85 -16.16 -18.45
C GLY A 187 -26.30 -14.71 -18.16
N GLN A 188 -25.89 -14.10 -17.04
CA GLN A 188 -26.19 -12.69 -16.79
C GLN A 188 -25.35 -11.79 -17.75
N PRO A 189 -25.98 -10.91 -18.55
CA PRO A 189 -25.32 -10.24 -19.68
C PRO A 189 -24.29 -9.18 -19.28
N ASN A 190 -24.28 -8.73 -18.02
CA ASN A 190 -23.38 -7.68 -17.54
C ASN A 190 -22.70 -8.07 -16.23
N PRO A 191 -21.39 -8.36 -16.23
CA PRO A 191 -20.66 -8.62 -14.99
C PRO A 191 -20.66 -7.36 -14.11
N PRO A 192 -20.87 -7.48 -12.78
CA PRO A 192 -20.80 -6.34 -11.88
C PRO A 192 -19.43 -5.64 -11.96
N ARG A 193 -19.42 -4.31 -11.97
CA ARG A 193 -18.18 -3.51 -12.04
C ARG A 193 -18.15 -2.49 -10.92
N LYS A 194 -16.97 -2.32 -10.31
CA LYS A 194 -16.71 -1.25 -9.34
C LYS A 194 -15.49 -0.43 -9.75
N SER A 195 -15.66 0.88 -9.82
CA SER A 195 -14.59 1.82 -10.19
C SER A 195 -14.18 2.66 -8.98
N TYR A 196 -12.89 2.96 -8.90
CA TYR A 196 -12.26 3.74 -7.86
C TYR A 196 -11.44 4.85 -8.53
N ASN A 197 -11.74 6.10 -8.19
CA ASN A 197 -11.07 7.27 -8.74
C ASN A 197 -9.90 7.71 -7.87
N TRP A 198 -9.03 8.54 -8.43
CA TRP A 198 -8.03 9.29 -7.67
C TRP A 198 -8.72 10.10 -6.58
N VAL A 199 -8.19 10.05 -5.36
CA VAL A 199 -8.59 10.99 -4.32
C VAL A 199 -7.72 12.24 -4.42
N THR A 200 -6.40 12.05 -4.57
CA THR A 200 -5.40 13.12 -4.67
C THR A 200 -4.36 12.76 -5.73
N PRO A 201 -4.55 13.15 -7.00
CA PRO A 201 -3.71 12.69 -8.11
C PRO A 201 -2.26 13.22 -8.07
N THR A 202 -2.00 14.24 -7.25
CA THR A 202 -0.68 14.85 -7.08
C THR A 202 0.13 14.24 -5.93
N LEU A 203 -0.50 13.51 -5.01
CA LEU A 203 0.17 12.92 -3.85
C LEU A 203 0.65 11.50 -4.18
N HIS A 204 1.96 11.37 -4.31
CA HIS A 204 2.65 10.11 -4.56
C HIS A 204 3.34 9.65 -3.27
N LEU A 205 3.67 8.36 -3.18
CA LEU A 205 4.58 7.88 -2.15
C LEU A 205 5.91 7.49 -2.76
N VAL A 206 7.02 7.88 -2.12
CA VAL A 206 8.33 7.28 -2.37
C VAL A 206 8.66 6.43 -1.15
N CYS A 207 8.87 5.14 -1.39
CA CYS A 207 9.24 4.18 -0.35
C CYS A 207 10.74 3.99 -0.31
N TYR A 208 11.28 4.07 0.89
CA TYR A 208 12.68 3.89 1.18
C TYR A 208 12.91 2.58 1.90
N ARG A 209 13.97 1.87 1.54
CA ARG A 209 14.43 0.70 2.30
C ARG A 209 14.91 1.15 3.67
N ILE A 210 14.45 0.44 4.68
CA ILE A 210 14.92 0.59 6.05
C ILE A 210 15.55 -0.71 6.54
N THR A 211 16.53 -0.58 7.42
CA THR A 211 17.06 -1.70 8.19
C THR A 211 16.79 -1.45 9.66
N SER A 212 16.19 -2.44 10.32
CA SER A 212 15.88 -2.41 11.74
C SER A 212 16.51 -3.62 12.42
N LYS A 213 17.03 -3.43 13.63
CA LYS A 213 17.44 -4.54 14.51
C LYS A 213 16.25 -5.12 15.29
N ALA A 214 15.08 -4.50 15.22
CA ALA A 214 13.91 -4.93 15.97
C ALA A 214 13.28 -6.19 15.39
N ALA A 215 12.85 -7.11 16.26
CA ALA A 215 12.10 -8.30 15.87
C ALA A 215 10.76 -7.94 15.19
N ALA A 216 10.24 -8.87 14.39
CA ALA A 216 8.90 -8.78 13.83
C ALA A 216 7.83 -8.56 14.92
N PRO A 217 6.72 -7.84 14.64
CA PRO A 217 5.60 -7.76 15.58
C PRO A 217 4.95 -9.12 15.84
N GLY A 218 4.96 -10.03 14.86
CA GLY A 218 4.38 -11.39 14.97
C GLY A 218 2.86 -11.43 15.17
N ALA A 219 2.20 -10.29 15.37
CA ALA A 219 0.78 -10.20 15.68
C ALA A 219 -0.10 -10.51 14.45
N ARG A 220 -0.89 -11.59 14.53
CA ARG A 220 -1.94 -11.88 13.54
C ARG A 220 -2.91 -10.70 13.45
N THR A 221 -3.06 -10.19 12.24
CA THR A 221 -3.80 -8.97 11.95
C THR A 221 -4.94 -9.30 11.00
N ARG A 222 -6.19 -8.92 11.35
CA ARG A 222 -7.29 -8.96 10.36
C ARG A 222 -7.19 -7.75 9.46
N VAL A 223 -7.15 -8.00 8.16
CA VAL A 223 -7.15 -6.95 7.13
C VAL A 223 -8.45 -7.06 6.36
N HIS A 224 -9.09 -5.92 6.16
CA HIS A 224 -10.27 -5.82 5.33
C HIS A 224 -10.11 -4.77 4.24
N ASN A 225 -10.32 -5.16 2.99
CA ASN A 225 -10.36 -4.27 1.84
C ASN A 225 -11.34 -4.75 0.76
N GLN A 226 -11.35 -4.03 -0.34
CA GLN A 226 -12.30 -4.23 -1.42
C GLN A 226 -12.12 -5.53 -2.24
N PHE A 227 -11.09 -6.33 -1.99
CA PHE A 227 -10.92 -7.65 -2.61
C PHE A 227 -11.49 -8.78 -1.74
N ASP A 228 -12.15 -8.47 -0.62
CA ASP A 228 -12.73 -9.48 0.27
C ASP A 228 -14.07 -10.08 -0.21
N GLY A 229 -14.50 -9.76 -1.43
CA GLY A 229 -15.66 -10.38 -2.08
C GLY A 229 -16.97 -10.19 -1.32
N ARG A 230 -18.01 -10.97 -1.69
CA ARG A 230 -19.20 -11.11 -0.84
C ARG A 230 -18.79 -11.89 0.41
N PRO A 231 -19.28 -11.51 1.61
CA PRO A 231 -18.99 -12.29 2.81
C PRO A 231 -19.48 -13.73 2.61
N ARG A 232 -18.56 -14.69 2.45
CA ARG A 232 -18.88 -16.07 2.83
C ARG A 232 -18.96 -16.10 4.35
N ALA A 233 -19.80 -16.99 4.88
CA ALA A 233 -20.11 -17.26 6.29
C ALA A 233 -19.36 -16.41 7.35
N PRO A 234 -20.07 -15.85 8.35
CA PRO A 234 -19.47 -15.08 9.44
C PRO A 234 -18.16 -15.73 9.94
N GLY A 235 -17.02 -15.06 9.75
CA GLY A 235 -15.72 -15.56 10.24
C GLY A 235 -14.65 -15.87 9.19
N THR A 236 -14.93 -15.83 7.88
CA THR A 236 -13.90 -16.04 6.83
C THR A 236 -13.05 -14.79 6.56
N TRP A 237 -12.35 -14.31 7.59
CA TRP A 237 -11.52 -13.09 7.50
C TRP A 237 -10.07 -13.40 7.11
N ARG A 238 -9.47 -12.54 6.28
CA ARG A 238 -8.03 -12.63 5.97
C ARG A 238 -7.21 -12.24 7.19
N THR A 239 -6.24 -13.07 7.52
CA THR A 239 -5.24 -12.74 8.55
C THR A 239 -3.87 -12.59 7.90
N ALA A 240 -3.23 -11.45 8.16
CA ALA A 240 -1.85 -11.18 7.80
C ALA A 240 -0.97 -11.34 9.04
N THR A 241 0.17 -11.99 8.90
CA THR A 241 1.20 -12.02 9.95
C THR A 241 2.38 -11.18 9.47
N PRO A 242 2.53 -9.93 9.94
CA PRO A 242 3.60 -9.04 9.52
C PRO A 242 4.96 -9.50 10.08
N GLY A 243 5.97 -9.51 9.20
CA GLY A 243 7.38 -9.66 9.55
C GLY A 243 7.98 -8.40 10.17
N ALA A 244 9.31 -8.28 10.19
CA ALA A 244 9.97 -7.03 10.59
C ALA A 244 9.77 -5.95 9.50
N PRO A 245 9.64 -4.67 9.85
CA PRO A 245 9.41 -3.63 8.85
C PRO A 245 10.63 -3.47 7.94
N THR A 246 10.40 -3.36 6.64
CA THR A 246 11.45 -3.30 5.61
C THR A 246 11.44 -1.99 4.83
N GLU A 247 10.33 -1.25 4.84
CA GLU A 247 10.21 -0.01 4.10
C GLU A 247 9.46 1.10 4.84
N LEU A 248 9.84 2.34 4.54
CA LEU A 248 9.16 3.56 4.95
C LEU A 248 8.72 4.34 3.71
N CYS A 249 7.41 4.46 3.49
CA CYS A 249 6.82 5.23 2.40
C CYS A 249 6.45 6.63 2.86
N LEU A 250 6.88 7.62 2.09
CA LEU A 250 6.66 9.04 2.40
C LEU A 250 5.88 9.74 1.30
N PRO A 251 4.97 10.67 1.64
CA PRO A 251 4.42 11.61 0.67
C PRO A 251 5.53 12.35 -0.06
N SER A 252 5.42 12.43 -1.38
CA SER A 252 6.40 13.06 -2.25
C SER A 252 5.70 13.82 -3.36
N TYR A 253 6.26 14.96 -3.74
CA TYR A 253 5.95 15.58 -5.02
C TYR A 253 6.77 14.89 -6.10
N LYS A 254 6.16 14.69 -7.27
CA LYS A 254 6.79 14.03 -8.41
C LYS A 254 6.47 14.78 -9.69
N GLN A 255 7.48 14.93 -10.53
CA GLN A 255 7.36 15.40 -11.90
C GLN A 255 7.91 14.35 -12.87
N LYS A 256 7.14 14.04 -13.90
CA LYS A 256 7.61 13.16 -14.99
C LYS A 256 8.63 13.93 -15.82
N THR A 257 9.74 13.29 -16.16
CA THR A 257 10.76 13.85 -17.08
C THR A 257 10.58 13.31 -18.49
#